data_AF-A0A401THP3-F1
#
_entry.id   AF-A0A401THP3-F1
#
_cell.length_a   1.000
_cell.length_b   1.000
_cell.length_c   1.000
_cell.angle_alpha   90.00
_cell.angle_beta   90.00
_cell.angle_gamma   90.00
#
_symmetry.space_group_name_H-M   'P 1'
#
loop_
_entity.id
_entity.type
_entity.pdbx_description
1 polymer ?
#
loop_
_entity_poly.entity_id
_entity_poly.type
_entity_poly.pdbx_seq_one_letter_code
_entity_poly.pdbx_strand_id
1 'polypeptide(L)' 'MMQSPRTKPRKSTVGALYAVGGMDTTKGATTVEKYDLRTNNWMQVGTMNGRRLQFGVAVIDSKLYVVGGRDGLKT' A
#
# COMPACT_ATOMS: atom_id res chain seq x y z
N MET A 1 31.36 -2.53 -14.12
CA MET A 1 30.29 -3.49 -13.73
C MET A 1 29.37 -3.66 -14.92
N MET A 2 29.35 -4.84 -15.55
CA MET A 2 28.64 -5.05 -16.83
C MET A 2 27.14 -5.18 -16.59
N GLN A 3 26.36 -4.13 -16.88
CA GLN A 3 24.91 -4.23 -16.97
C GLN A 3 24.53 -4.60 -18.40
N SER A 4 23.92 -5.78 -18.59
CA SER A 4 23.35 -6.19 -19.88
C SER A 4 21.82 -6.37 -19.74
N PRO A 5 21.05 -6.44 -20.83
CA PRO A 5 19.62 -6.77 -20.76
C PRO A 5 19.34 -8.09 -20.02
N ARG A 6 20.29 -9.02 -20.02
CA ARG A 6 20.19 -10.32 -19.31
C ARG A 6 20.36 -10.20 -17.80
N THR A 7 20.92 -9.09 -17.30
CA THR A 7 21.10 -8.84 -15.86
C THR A 7 20.02 -7.92 -15.29
N LYS A 8 19.05 -7.44 -16.09
CA LYS A 8 17.89 -6.71 -15.59
C LYS A 8 16.87 -7.70 -15.02
N PRO A 9 16.45 -7.57 -13.75
CA PRO A 9 15.34 -8.35 -13.21
C PRO A 9 14.10 -8.19 -14.10
N ARG A 10 13.41 -9.29 -14.38
CA ARG A 10 12.16 -9.25 -15.15
C ARG A 10 11.12 -8.43 -14.38
N LYS A 11 10.25 -7.70 -15.09
CA LYS A 11 9.05 -7.11 -14.47
C LYS A 11 8.25 -8.25 -13.83
N SER A 12 7.86 -8.08 -12.57
CA SER A 12 6.96 -9.02 -11.89
C SER A 12 5.70 -9.21 -12.74
N THR A 13 5.36 -10.46 -13.04
CA THR A 13 4.08 -10.82 -13.67
C THR A 13 2.96 -10.86 -12.66
N VAL A 14 3.30 -11.01 -11.38
CA VAL A 14 2.37 -10.91 -10.27
C VAL A 14 2.12 -9.44 -9.98
N GLY A 15 0.85 -9.06 -9.83
CA GLY A 15 0.46 -7.74 -9.34
C GLY A 15 1.06 -7.45 -7.96
N ALA A 16 0.83 -6.25 -7.45
CA ALA A 16 1.29 -5.87 -6.11
C ALA A 16 0.14 -5.96 -5.11
N LEU A 17 0.46 -6.45 -3.90
CA LEU A 17 -0.47 -6.42 -2.77
C LEU A 17 -0.16 -5.19 -1.92
N TYR A 18 -1.21 -4.41 -1.63
CA TYR A 18 -1.16 -3.23 -0.79
C TYR A 18 -2.09 -3.41 0.41
N ALA A 19 -1.60 -3.06 1.59
CA ALA A 19 -2.39 -2.83 2.78
C ALA A 19 -2.46 -1.31 3.00
N VAL A 20 -3.67 -0.78 3.19
CA VAL A 20 -3.92 0.66 3.26
C VAL A 20 -4.70 0.91 4.54
N GLY A 21 -4.19 1.76 5.43
CA GLY A 21 -4.91 2.24 6.60
C GLY A 21 -5.55 1.15 7.47
N GLY A 22 -6.77 1.41 7.96
CA GLY A 22 -7.53 0.47 8.77
C GLY A 22 -7.33 0.65 10.27
N MET A 23 -7.71 -0.37 11.04
CA MET A 23 -7.55 -0.38 12.50
C MET A 23 -6.24 -1.05 12.89
N ASP A 24 -5.45 -0.36 13.70
CA ASP A 24 -4.33 -0.94 14.43
C ASP A 24 -4.63 -0.97 15.94
N THR A 25 -3.64 -1.34 16.75
CA THR A 25 -3.73 -1.36 18.21
C THR A 25 -3.89 0.04 18.83
N THR A 26 -3.68 1.12 18.06
CA THR A 26 -3.62 2.51 18.55
C THR A 26 -4.76 3.40 18.04
N LYS A 27 -5.85 2.79 17.55
CA LYS A 27 -7.10 3.43 17.08
C LYS A 27 -7.11 3.89 15.61
N GLY A 28 -6.14 3.47 14.81
CA GLY A 28 -6.21 3.60 13.35
C GLY A 28 -4.85 3.84 12.71
N ALA A 29 -4.55 3.02 11.70
CA ALA A 29 -3.35 3.14 10.90
C ALA A 29 -3.51 4.21 9.81
N THR A 30 -2.45 4.98 9.60
CA THR A 30 -2.31 5.92 8.46
C THR A 30 -1.34 5.39 7.42
N THR A 31 -0.66 4.28 7.68
CA THR A 31 0.37 3.72 6.81
C THR A 31 -0.25 3.10 5.56
N VAL A 32 0.51 3.13 4.48
CA VAL A 32 0.28 2.35 3.28
C VAL A 32 1.48 1.44 3.11
N GLU A 33 1.25 0.14 3.08
CA GLU A 33 2.29 -0.87 3.03
C GLU A 33 2.13 -1.70 1.76
N LYS A 34 3.26 -2.08 1.17
CA LYS A 34 3.33 -2.96 0.01
C LYS A 34 4.07 -4.23 0.39
N TYR A 35 3.53 -5.36 0.00
CA TYR A 35 4.20 -6.63 0.17
C TYR A 35 5.19 -6.90 -0.98
N ASP A 36 6.45 -7.14 -0.64
CA ASP A 36 7.49 -7.57 -1.58
C ASP A 36 7.58 -9.10 -1.60
N LEU A 37 7.03 -9.68 -2.66
CA LEU A 37 7.04 -11.13 -2.91
C LEU A 37 8.45 -11.72 -3.02
N ARG A 38 9.45 -10.91 -3.42
CA ARG A 38 10.83 -11.39 -3.59
C ARG A 38 11.53 -11.56 -2.26
N THR A 39 11.29 -10.64 -1.33
CA THR A 39 11.94 -10.64 0.00
C THR A 39 11.04 -11.22 1.09
N ASN A 40 9.78 -11.52 0.78
CA ASN A 40 8.77 -11.99 1.73
C ASN A 40 8.58 -11.01 2.91
N ASN A 41 8.57 -9.71 2.62
CA ASN A 41 8.45 -8.68 3.64
C ASN A 41 7.45 -7.59 3.25
N TRP A 42 6.86 -6.97 4.26
CA TRP A 42 6.09 -5.74 4.11
C TRP A 42 7.02 -4.53 4.18
N MET A 43 6.77 -3.55 3.32
CA MET A 43 7.46 -2.27 3.32
C MET A 43 6.46 -1.13 3.30
N GLN A 44 6.64 -0.14 4.17
CA GLN A 44 5.87 1.09 4.12
C GLN A 44 6.24 1.88 2.85
N VAL A 45 5.23 2.25 2.08
CA VAL A 45 5.36 2.97 0.79
C VAL A 45 4.70 4.34 0.81
N GLY A 46 3.96 4.66 1.88
CA GLY A 46 3.35 5.96 2.05
C GLY A 46 2.58 6.11 3.36
N THR A 47 2.01 7.29 3.54
CA THR A 47 1.18 7.65 4.69
C THR A 47 0.01 8.50 4.21
N MET A 48 -1.20 8.20 4.68
CA MET A 48 -2.40 9.01 4.44
C MET A 48 -2.40 10.27 5.30
N ASN A 49 -3.07 11.33 4.86
CA ASN A 49 -3.19 12.60 5.60
C ASN A 49 -3.92 12.48 6.95
N GLY A 50 -4.64 11.38 7.17
CA GLY A 50 -5.37 11.11 8.39
C GLY A 50 -5.81 9.66 8.47
N ARG A 51 -6.24 9.26 9.67
CA ARG A 51 -6.78 7.91 9.90
C ARG A 51 -8.06 7.75 9.09
N ARG A 52 -8.23 6.59 8.47
CA ARG A 52 -9.46 6.24 7.75
C ARG A 52 -9.84 4.80 8.08
N LEU A 53 -11.12 4.61 8.38
CA LEU A 53 -11.78 3.33 8.66
C LEU A 53 -13.00 3.19 7.76
N GLN A 54 -13.41 1.97 7.40
CA GLN A 54 -14.62 1.70 6.60
C GLN A 54 -14.66 2.51 5.28
N PHE A 55 -13.54 2.56 4.57
CA PHE A 55 -13.39 3.26 3.28
C PHE A 55 -13.32 2.27 2.11
N GLY A 56 -13.43 2.80 0.89
CA GLY A 56 -13.17 2.06 -0.35
C GLY A 56 -11.77 2.36 -0.91
N VAL A 57 -11.19 1.37 -1.59
CA VAL A 57 -9.93 1.51 -2.33
C VAL A 57 -10.14 1.10 -3.78
N ALA A 58 -9.61 1.89 -4.72
CA ALA A 58 -9.60 1.56 -6.14
C ALA A 58 -8.25 1.92 -6.78
N VAL A 59 -7.89 1.20 -7.85
CA VAL A 59 -6.73 1.53 -8.68
C VAL A 59 -7.23 2.05 -10.02
N ILE A 60 -6.86 3.27 -10.38
CA ILE A 60 -7.22 3.94 -11.64
C ILE A 60 -5.95 4.57 -12.20
N ASP A 61 -5.63 4.32 -13.47
CA ASP A 61 -4.45 4.88 -14.15
C ASP A 61 -3.14 4.77 -13.36
N SER A 62 -2.87 3.58 -12.81
CA SER A 62 -1.69 3.28 -11.97
C SER A 62 -1.58 4.11 -10.68
N LYS A 63 -2.69 4.68 -10.20
CA LYS A 63 -2.77 5.41 -8.93
C LYS A 63 -3.74 4.71 -7.98
N LEU A 64 -3.40 4.72 -6.70
CA LEU A 64 -4.23 4.16 -5.64
C LEU A 64 -5.09 5.27 -5.04
N TYR A 65 -6.41 5.09 -5.09
CA TYR A 65 -7.40 6.02 -4.56
C TYR A 65 -8.03 5.48 -3.29
N VAL A 66 -8.10 6.31 -2.26
CA VAL A 66 -8.76 6.02 -0.99
C VAL A 66 -9.93 6.99 -0.84
N VAL A 67 -11.16 6.46 -0.80
CA VAL A 67 -12.38 7.29 -0.86
C VAL A 67 -13.30 6.97 0.32
N GLY A 68 -13.80 8.04 0.95
CA GLY A 68 -14.75 7.95 2.07
C GLY A 68 -14.11 7.48 3.37
N GLY A 69 -14.91 6.77 4.17
CA GLY A 69 -14.57 6.30 5.51
C GLY A 69 -14.69 7.36 6.60
N ARG A 70 -14.35 6.97 7.83
CA ARG A 70 -14.38 7.79 9.04
C ARG A 70 -13.03 7.77 9.77
N ASP A 71 -12.76 8.80 10.56
CA ASP A 71 -11.51 8.98 11.32
C ASP A 71 -11.54 8.35 12.72
N GLY A 72 -12.63 7.66 13.09
CA GLY A 72 -12.79 7.00 14.38
C GLY A 72 -13.07 7.96 15.56
N LEU A 73 -13.21 9.27 15.31
CA LEU A 73 -13.30 10.29 16.35
C LEU A 73 -14.72 10.76 16.70
N LYS A 74 -15.77 10.11 16.18
CA LYS A 74 -17.16 10.46 16.52
C LYS A 74 -18.03 9.21 16.76
N THR A 75 -18.39 9.02 18.03
CA THR A 75 -19.64 8.40 18.48
C THR A 75 -20.60 9.50 18.87
#